data_AF-Q2C693-F1
#
_entry.id   AF-Q2C693-F1
#
_cell.length_a   1.000
_cell.length_b   1.000
_cell.length_c   1.000
_cell.angle_alpha   90.00
_cell.angle_beta   90.00
_cell.angle_gamma   90.00
#
_symmetry.space_group_name_H-M   'P 1'
#
loop_
_entity.id
_entity.type
_entity.pdbx_description
1 polymer ?
#
loop_
_entity_poly.entity_id
_entity_poly.type
_entity_poly.pdbx_seq_one_letter_code
_entity_poly.pdbx_strand_id
1 'polypeptide(L)'
;MRKSLVALSVLAATALPSLANAADYSDDIHKNDYKWMQFNLMYAYKELPRSNDAHTGHDYLEMEFGGRSGIFDLYGYVDVFNLTNSDSQDKSGSKDKMFMKFAPRISLDALTGKDLSFGPVQEVYVATLMNWGGDNGGVNNYFVGLGSDVNVPWLGKVGFNVYSLYDMNAKDWNGYQVSTNWFKPFYTFENGSFLSYQGYIDYQFGMKKKVAGLNTSNGGAMFNGLYWHSERFAVGYGLKAYKDVYGLKDGGIAGKTSGVAQYVSLSYKF
;
A
#
# COMPACT_ATOMS: atom_id res chain seq x y z
N MET A 1 1.75 -36.28 16.99
CA MET A 1 1.01 -35.69 15.84
C MET A 1 1.34 -34.19 15.78
N ARG A 2 2.36 -33.82 15.00
CA ARG A 2 2.79 -32.42 14.82
C ARG A 2 1.79 -31.74 13.87
N LYS A 3 0.88 -30.94 14.41
CA LYS A 3 0.06 -30.03 13.61
C LYS A 3 0.93 -28.86 13.20
N SER A 4 1.19 -28.71 11.90
CA SER A 4 1.89 -27.57 11.33
C SER A 4 1.13 -26.29 11.66
N LEU A 5 1.68 -25.47 12.56
CA LEU A 5 1.22 -24.12 12.84
C LEU A 5 1.82 -23.20 11.76
N VAL A 6 1.14 -23.12 10.62
CA VAL A 6 1.35 -22.06 9.62
C VAL A 6 -0.01 -21.43 9.40
N ALA A 7 -0.40 -20.51 10.29
CA ALA A 7 -1.64 -19.78 10.16
C ALA A 7 -1.45 -18.34 10.67
N LEU A 8 -1.82 -17.40 9.79
CA LEU A 8 -2.04 -15.97 9.99
C LEU A 8 -0.82 -15.10 10.32
N SER A 9 -0.17 -14.65 9.24
CA SER A 9 0.46 -13.34 9.19
C SER A 9 0.20 -12.74 7.81
N VAL A 10 -0.47 -11.58 7.78
CA VAL A 10 -1.11 -11.02 6.58
C VAL A 10 -1.08 -9.50 6.72
N LEU A 11 -0.85 -8.63 5.72
CA LEU A 11 -0.12 -8.66 4.43
C LEU A 11 -0.34 -7.30 3.74
N ALA A 12 0.62 -6.79 2.98
CA ALA A 12 0.29 -5.96 1.83
C ALA A 12 -0.21 -6.90 0.72
N ALA A 13 -1.52 -6.98 0.50
CA ALA A 13 -2.24 -7.52 -0.68
C ALA A 13 -1.60 -8.67 -1.53
N THR A 14 -0.89 -9.63 -0.93
CA THR A 14 -0.44 -10.83 -1.64
C THR A 14 -0.73 -12.01 -0.75
N ALA A 15 -1.82 -12.75 -1.00
CA ALA A 15 -2.12 -14.01 -0.32
C ALA A 15 -0.85 -14.75 0.11
N LEU A 16 -0.89 -15.35 1.31
CA LEU A 16 0.09 -16.31 1.83
C LEU A 16 0.78 -17.06 0.67
N PRO A 17 2.09 -17.36 0.74
CA PRO A 17 2.78 -18.16 -0.27
C PRO A 17 2.22 -19.60 -0.26
N SER A 18 1.00 -19.75 -0.75
CA SER A 18 0.47 -20.95 -1.32
C SER A 18 1.25 -21.15 -2.61
N LEU A 19 1.59 -22.41 -2.85
CA LEU A 19 2.37 -22.86 -4.00
C LEU A 19 1.92 -22.14 -5.27
N ALA A 20 2.90 -21.67 -6.05
CA ALA A 20 2.73 -20.86 -7.25
C ALA A 20 1.93 -21.60 -8.33
N ASN A 21 0.62 -21.70 -8.16
CA ASN A 21 -0.32 -22.28 -9.10
C ASN A 21 -1.16 -21.15 -9.71
N ALA A 22 -1.65 -21.38 -10.93
CA ALA A 22 -2.67 -20.55 -11.52
C ALA A 22 -3.92 -20.53 -10.61
N ALA A 23 -4.66 -19.43 -10.65
CA ALA A 23 -5.88 -19.33 -9.89
C ALA A 23 -6.94 -20.26 -10.50
N ASP A 24 -7.27 -21.34 -9.79
CA ASP A 24 -8.25 -22.33 -10.24
C ASP A 24 -9.64 -22.02 -9.66
N TYR A 25 -10.58 -21.69 -10.55
CA TYR A 25 -11.97 -21.34 -10.27
C TYR A 25 -12.97 -22.35 -10.86
N SER A 26 -12.56 -23.58 -11.19
CA SER A 26 -13.50 -24.59 -11.73
C SER A 26 -14.55 -25.08 -10.72
N ASP A 27 -14.24 -24.91 -9.44
CA ASP A 27 -15.06 -25.35 -8.31
C ASP A 27 -15.73 -24.13 -7.62
N ASP A 28 -15.71 -24.08 -6.29
CA ASP A 28 -16.23 -22.97 -5.50
C ASP A 28 -15.30 -21.75 -5.54
N ILE A 29 -15.81 -20.62 -6.05
CA ILE A 29 -15.07 -19.34 -6.10
C ILE A 29 -14.72 -18.80 -4.71
N HIS A 30 -15.38 -19.28 -3.65
CA HIS A 30 -15.13 -18.89 -2.27
C HIS A 30 -14.14 -19.80 -1.52
N LYS A 31 -13.58 -20.83 -2.17
CA LYS A 31 -12.74 -21.85 -1.52
C LYS A 31 -11.49 -21.30 -0.81
N ASN A 32 -10.99 -20.15 -1.28
CA ASN A 32 -9.78 -19.50 -0.79
C ASN A 32 -10.07 -18.13 -0.16
N ASP A 33 -11.31 -17.88 0.26
CA ASP A 33 -11.68 -16.63 0.92
C ASP A 33 -10.89 -16.47 2.22
N TYR A 34 -10.36 -15.26 2.44
CA TYR A 34 -9.69 -14.91 3.67
C TYR A 34 -9.90 -13.43 3.97
N LYS A 35 -9.75 -13.07 5.24
CA LYS A 35 -9.75 -11.69 5.68
C LYS A 35 -8.79 -11.51 6.84
N TRP A 36 -8.32 -10.29 7.01
CA TRP A 36 -7.42 -9.91 8.09
C TRP A 36 -7.62 -8.44 8.40
N MET A 37 -7.24 -8.08 9.62
CA MET A 37 -7.29 -6.72 10.12
C MET A 37 -6.22 -6.57 11.20
N GLN A 38 -5.62 -5.39 11.25
CA GLN A 38 -4.68 -5.02 12.30
C GLN A 38 -4.78 -3.53 12.62
N PHE A 39 -4.31 -3.15 13.80
CA PHE A 39 -3.98 -1.76 14.12
C PHE A 39 -2.47 -1.61 14.17
N ASN A 40 -1.96 -0.53 13.59
CA ASN A 40 -0.56 -0.13 13.65
C ASN A 40 -0.46 1.21 14.37
N LEU A 41 0.27 1.26 15.48
CA LEU A 41 0.76 2.51 16.05
C LEU A 41 2.07 2.85 15.35
N MET A 42 2.09 3.99 14.67
CA MET A 42 3.16 4.39 13.77
C MET A 42 3.78 5.71 14.23
N TYR A 43 5.09 5.84 14.02
CA TYR A 43 5.76 7.12 14.08
C TYR A 43 6.58 7.31 12.80
N ALA A 44 6.36 8.43 12.12
CA ALA A 44 7.09 8.80 10.91
C ALA A 44 8.11 9.90 11.21
N TYR A 45 9.28 9.79 10.58
CA TYR A 45 10.31 10.80 10.60
C TYR A 45 10.52 11.36 9.20
N LYS A 46 10.34 12.67 9.04
CA LYS A 46 10.57 13.44 7.82
C LYS A 46 9.72 12.92 6.64
N GLU A 47 8.47 12.56 6.91
CA GLU A 47 7.51 12.19 5.87
C GLU A 47 7.38 13.30 4.82
N LEU A 48 7.19 12.92 3.56
CA LEU A 48 7.06 13.84 2.43
C LEU A 48 5.69 13.66 1.76
N PRO A 49 5.11 14.73 1.17
CA PRO A 49 5.66 16.08 1.06
C PRO A 49 5.60 16.85 2.38
N ARG A 50 6.50 17.82 2.56
CA ARG A 50 6.49 18.73 3.72
C ARG A 50 7.10 20.10 3.42
N SER A 51 6.67 21.12 4.14
CA SER A 51 7.32 22.43 4.09
C SER A 51 8.75 22.37 4.66
N ASN A 52 9.58 23.36 4.31
CA ASN A 52 10.98 23.39 4.75
C ASN A 52 11.13 23.58 6.27
N ASP A 53 10.16 24.25 6.89
CA ASP A 53 10.06 24.62 8.30
C ASP A 53 9.20 23.65 9.13
N ALA A 54 8.52 22.69 8.49
CA ALA A 54 7.74 21.68 9.20
C ALA A 54 8.61 20.94 10.23
N HIS A 55 7.98 20.56 11.34
CA HIS A 55 8.53 19.57 12.26
C HIS A 55 8.92 18.29 11.51
N THR A 56 9.74 17.47 12.15
CA THR A 56 10.37 16.33 11.47
C THR A 56 9.76 14.98 11.82
N GLY A 57 8.63 14.96 12.51
CA GLY A 57 7.92 13.71 12.74
C GLY A 57 6.53 13.89 13.33
N HIS A 58 5.77 12.81 13.29
CA HIS A 58 4.42 12.71 13.81
C HIS A 58 4.07 11.26 14.14
N ASP A 59 3.11 11.10 15.03
CA ASP A 59 2.45 9.83 15.28
C ASP A 59 1.16 9.70 14.47
N TYR A 60 0.76 8.45 14.26
CA TYR A 60 -0.56 8.11 13.76
C TYR A 60 -0.96 6.69 14.17
N LEU A 61 -2.28 6.49 14.23
CA LEU A 61 -2.88 5.18 14.35
C LEU A 61 -3.43 4.79 12.98
N GLU A 62 -3.04 3.63 12.48
CA GLU A 62 -3.52 3.07 11.23
C GLU A 62 -4.38 1.83 11.51
N MET A 63 -5.58 1.78 10.96
CA MET A 63 -6.35 0.54 10.79
C MET A 63 -6.05 0.00 9.40
N GLU A 64 -5.38 -1.15 9.33
CA GLU A 64 -5.02 -1.79 8.07
C GLU A 64 -5.80 -3.10 7.93
N PHE A 65 -6.34 -3.37 6.74
CA PHE A 65 -7.19 -4.53 6.49
C PHE A 65 -7.13 -4.98 5.05
N GLY A 66 -7.58 -6.21 4.84
CA GLY A 66 -7.73 -6.75 3.51
C GLY A 66 -8.30 -8.15 3.51
N GLY A 67 -8.33 -8.74 2.32
CA GLY A 67 -8.88 -10.06 2.14
C GLY A 67 -9.19 -10.38 0.69
N ARG A 68 -9.65 -11.61 0.50
CA ARG A 68 -10.19 -12.14 -0.74
C ARG A 68 -11.59 -12.66 -0.45
N SER A 69 -12.55 -12.30 -1.29
CA SER A 69 -13.85 -12.96 -1.31
C SER A 69 -14.40 -13.13 -2.71
N GLY A 70 -14.55 -14.37 -3.16
CA GLY A 70 -14.99 -14.69 -4.52
C GLY A 70 -14.12 -13.99 -5.56
N ILE A 71 -14.75 -13.13 -6.38
CA ILE A 71 -14.05 -12.36 -7.41
C ILE A 71 -13.26 -11.16 -6.88
N PHE A 72 -13.49 -10.73 -5.63
CA PHE A 72 -12.93 -9.50 -5.08
C PHE A 72 -11.66 -9.76 -4.27
N ASP A 73 -10.60 -9.03 -4.55
CA ASP A 73 -9.42 -8.88 -3.69
C ASP A 73 -9.38 -7.45 -3.14
N LEU A 74 -9.01 -7.29 -1.88
CA LEU A 74 -9.07 -6.01 -1.18
C LEU A 74 -7.84 -5.78 -0.31
N TYR A 75 -7.33 -4.56 -0.43
CA TYR A 75 -6.43 -3.94 0.53
C TYR A 75 -6.94 -2.56 0.89
N GLY A 76 -6.80 -2.17 2.15
CA GLY A 76 -7.12 -0.82 2.56
C GLY A 76 -6.53 -0.45 3.90
N TYR A 77 -6.39 0.85 4.11
CA TYR A 77 -6.05 1.39 5.41
C TYR A 77 -6.72 2.74 5.68
N VAL A 78 -6.80 3.08 6.96
CA VAL A 78 -7.29 4.36 7.49
C VAL A 78 -6.33 4.85 8.56
N ASP A 79 -5.75 6.03 8.34
CA ASP A 79 -4.86 6.72 9.26
C ASP A 79 -5.61 7.79 10.06
N VAL A 80 -5.24 7.93 11.33
CA VAL A 80 -5.59 9.07 12.20
C VAL A 80 -4.29 9.69 12.72
N PHE A 81 -4.02 10.92 12.30
CA PHE A 81 -2.77 11.63 12.63
C PHE A 81 -2.85 12.43 13.93
N ASN A 82 -1.69 12.66 14.54
CA ASN A 82 -1.51 13.52 15.71
C ASN A 82 -2.48 13.14 16.85
N LEU A 83 -2.29 11.94 17.38
CA LEU A 83 -3.16 11.26 18.34
C LEU A 83 -3.32 12.06 19.63
N THR A 84 -2.29 12.79 20.03
CA THR A 84 -2.25 13.61 21.25
C THR A 84 -2.58 15.08 21.00
N ASN A 85 -2.85 15.46 19.75
CA ASN A 85 -3.09 16.85 19.34
C ASN A 85 -1.96 17.81 19.77
N SER A 86 -0.71 17.34 19.66
CA SER A 86 0.49 18.09 20.02
C SER A 86 0.89 19.07 18.92
N ASP A 87 1.35 20.26 19.33
CA ASP A 87 1.86 21.27 18.41
C ASP A 87 3.27 20.98 17.88
N SER A 88 3.98 20.03 18.49
CA SER A 88 5.35 19.67 18.12
C SER A 88 5.45 18.65 16.96
N GLN A 89 4.33 18.27 16.35
CA GLN A 89 4.27 17.28 15.28
C GLN A 89 4.13 17.95 13.90
N ASP A 90 4.61 17.29 12.86
CA ASP A 90 4.57 17.83 11.49
C ASP A 90 3.15 17.84 10.88
N LYS A 91 2.22 17.09 11.49
CA LYS A 91 0.77 17.12 11.22
C LYS A 91 0.02 18.10 12.12
N SER A 92 0.71 18.88 12.98
CA SER A 92 0.04 19.96 13.72
C SER A 92 -0.49 21.02 12.77
N GLY A 93 -1.72 21.48 13.01
CA GLY A 93 -2.41 22.44 12.13
C GLY A 93 -2.79 21.90 10.75
N SER A 94 -2.56 20.60 10.46
CA SER A 94 -3.06 19.95 9.25
C SER A 94 -4.58 19.99 9.22
N LYS A 95 -5.16 20.35 8.07
CA LYS A 95 -6.61 20.25 7.86
C LYS A 95 -7.09 18.80 7.79
N ASP A 96 -6.24 17.94 7.23
CA ASP A 96 -6.47 16.50 7.17
C ASP A 96 -5.99 15.86 8.47
N LYS A 97 -6.94 15.49 9.35
CA LYS A 97 -6.67 14.65 10.53
C LYS A 97 -6.70 13.15 10.22
N MET A 98 -7.27 12.79 9.07
CA MET A 98 -7.40 11.42 8.62
C MET A 98 -7.01 11.29 7.16
N PHE A 99 -6.56 10.11 6.79
CA PHE A 99 -6.35 9.71 5.41
C PHE A 99 -6.81 8.26 5.25
N MET A 100 -7.36 7.92 4.09
CA MET A 100 -7.75 6.55 3.79
C MET A 100 -7.44 6.21 2.35
N LYS A 101 -6.98 4.98 2.14
CA LYS A 101 -6.67 4.42 0.83
C LYS A 101 -7.27 3.03 0.72
N PHE A 102 -8.11 2.82 -0.27
CA PHE A 102 -8.66 1.50 -0.60
C PHE A 102 -8.22 1.09 -2.00
N ALA A 103 -7.86 -0.18 -2.17
CA ALA A 103 -7.43 -0.73 -3.44
C ALA A 103 -8.16 -2.06 -3.74
N PRO A 104 -9.46 -2.02 -4.03
CA PRO A 104 -10.18 -3.22 -4.46
C PRO A 104 -9.76 -3.61 -5.89
N ARG A 105 -9.66 -4.91 -6.12
CA ARG A 105 -9.40 -5.53 -7.41
C ARG A 105 -10.47 -6.58 -7.70
N ILE A 106 -10.87 -6.69 -8.96
CA ILE A 106 -11.87 -7.66 -9.44
C ILE A 106 -11.15 -8.64 -10.36
N SER A 107 -11.12 -9.91 -9.97
CA SER A 107 -10.51 -10.98 -10.74
C SER A 107 -11.26 -11.25 -12.03
N LEU A 108 -10.55 -11.16 -13.15
CA LEU A 108 -11.09 -11.53 -14.46
C LEU A 108 -11.14 -13.05 -14.61
N ASP A 109 -10.18 -13.77 -14.05
CA ASP A 109 -10.16 -15.23 -14.02
C ASP A 109 -11.42 -15.78 -13.34
N ALA A 110 -11.69 -15.32 -12.11
CA ALA A 110 -12.86 -15.75 -11.33
C ALA A 110 -14.18 -15.25 -11.94
N LEU A 111 -14.19 -14.04 -12.51
CA LEU A 111 -15.38 -13.49 -13.16
C LEU A 111 -15.76 -14.24 -14.43
N THR A 112 -14.77 -14.72 -15.19
CA THR A 112 -15.00 -15.41 -16.47
C THR A 112 -15.00 -16.93 -16.36
N GLY A 113 -14.53 -17.49 -15.24
CA GLY A 113 -14.34 -18.92 -15.06
C GLY A 113 -13.24 -19.50 -15.95
N LYS A 114 -12.31 -18.66 -16.42
CA LYS A 114 -11.22 -19.06 -17.32
C LYS A 114 -9.88 -18.81 -16.65
N ASP A 115 -8.95 -19.73 -16.87
CA ASP A 115 -7.55 -19.53 -16.53
C ASP A 115 -6.93 -18.52 -17.52
N LEU A 116 -6.59 -17.33 -17.01
CA LEU A 116 -5.92 -16.27 -17.75
C LEU A 116 -4.42 -16.17 -17.40
N SER A 117 -3.87 -17.17 -16.70
CA SER A 117 -2.46 -17.20 -16.33
C SER A 117 -1.54 -17.35 -17.55
N PHE A 118 -0.35 -16.75 -17.48
CA PHE A 118 0.69 -16.89 -18.50
C PHE A 118 2.08 -16.59 -17.92
N GLY A 119 3.01 -17.52 -18.09
CA GLY A 119 4.37 -17.37 -17.56
C GLY A 119 4.35 -17.11 -16.05
N PRO A 120 4.94 -15.99 -15.55
CA PRO A 120 4.92 -15.65 -14.14
C PRO A 120 3.60 -15.02 -13.67
N VAL A 121 2.69 -14.65 -14.56
CA VAL A 121 1.39 -14.05 -14.21
C VAL A 121 0.42 -15.16 -13.80
N GLN A 122 -0.08 -15.10 -12.57
CA GLN A 122 -0.94 -16.13 -11.97
C GLN A 122 -2.43 -15.79 -12.06
N GLU A 123 -2.78 -14.50 -12.11
CA GLU A 123 -4.16 -14.02 -12.15
C GLU A 123 -4.18 -12.57 -12.65
N VAL A 124 -5.26 -12.18 -13.34
CA VAL A 124 -5.45 -10.83 -13.92
C VAL A 124 -6.69 -10.17 -13.33
N TYR A 125 -6.62 -8.86 -13.14
CA TYR A 125 -7.66 -8.08 -12.46
C TYR A 125 -8.03 -6.80 -13.21
N VAL A 126 -9.27 -6.36 -13.06
CA VAL A 126 -9.58 -4.93 -13.06
C VAL A 126 -9.14 -4.37 -11.72
N ALA A 127 -8.17 -3.48 -11.72
CA ALA A 127 -7.59 -2.92 -10.50
C ALA A 127 -8.06 -1.49 -10.29
N THR A 128 -8.40 -1.15 -9.05
CA THR A 128 -8.76 0.21 -8.65
C THR A 128 -7.98 0.60 -7.40
N LEU A 129 -7.79 1.92 -7.23
CA LEU A 129 -7.22 2.50 -6.02
C LEU A 129 -7.86 3.85 -5.77
N MET A 130 -8.25 4.14 -4.55
CA MET A 130 -8.93 5.38 -4.18
C MET A 130 -8.22 5.99 -2.98
N ASN A 131 -8.06 7.31 -2.97
CA ASN A 131 -7.49 8.04 -1.84
C ASN A 131 -8.42 9.16 -1.42
N TRP A 132 -8.61 9.30 -0.11
CA TRP A 132 -9.39 10.37 0.50
C TRP A 132 -8.68 10.98 1.71
N GLY A 133 -8.65 12.31 1.76
CA GLY A 133 -8.30 13.10 2.94
C GLY A 133 -9.52 13.36 3.82
N GLY A 134 -9.26 13.78 5.06
CA GLY A 134 -10.31 14.15 6.02
C GLY A 134 -10.94 15.54 5.78
N ASP A 135 -10.27 16.41 5.01
CA ASP A 135 -10.76 17.75 4.66
C ASP A 135 -11.54 17.76 3.35
N ASN A 136 -12.61 18.54 3.31
CA ASN A 136 -13.43 18.70 2.11
C ASN A 136 -12.71 19.65 1.13
N GLY A 137 -12.05 19.08 0.13
CA GLY A 137 -11.11 19.77 -0.77
C GLY A 137 -9.67 19.29 -0.62
N GLY A 138 -9.39 18.40 0.34
CA GLY A 138 -8.14 17.64 0.44
C GLY A 138 -8.00 16.58 -0.64
N VAL A 139 -7.18 15.56 -0.39
CA VAL A 139 -6.96 14.46 -1.35
C VAL A 139 -8.30 13.80 -1.68
N ASN A 140 -8.62 13.71 -2.97
CA ASN A 140 -9.82 13.05 -3.47
C ASN A 140 -9.58 12.60 -4.91
N ASN A 141 -9.16 11.35 -5.09
CA ASN A 141 -8.87 10.80 -6.39
C ASN A 141 -9.14 9.30 -6.45
N TYR A 142 -9.32 8.81 -7.67
CA TYR A 142 -9.35 7.38 -7.92
C TYR A 142 -8.46 7.03 -9.12
N PHE A 143 -8.06 5.78 -9.13
CA PHE A 143 -7.24 5.13 -10.10
C PHE A 143 -8.00 3.91 -10.60
N VAL A 144 -7.93 3.66 -11.91
CA VAL A 144 -8.54 2.48 -12.53
C VAL A 144 -7.64 1.97 -13.65
N GLY A 145 -7.52 0.65 -13.75
CA GLY A 145 -6.74 0.01 -14.80
C GLY A 145 -6.65 -1.50 -14.63
N LEU A 146 -5.50 -2.06 -14.99
CA LEU A 146 -5.26 -3.50 -14.99
C LEU A 146 -4.30 -3.88 -13.85
N GLY A 147 -4.61 -4.98 -13.19
CA GLY A 147 -3.79 -5.58 -12.16
C GLY A 147 -3.42 -7.01 -12.50
N SER A 148 -2.39 -7.51 -11.84
CA SER A 148 -1.95 -8.90 -11.91
C SER A 148 -1.31 -9.32 -10.61
N ASP A 149 -1.41 -10.62 -10.32
CA ASP A 149 -0.56 -11.27 -9.34
C ASP A 149 0.57 -11.97 -10.11
N VAL A 150 1.82 -11.61 -9.81
CA VAL A 150 3.00 -12.07 -10.54
C VAL A 150 3.92 -12.80 -9.58
N ASN A 151 4.35 -14.01 -9.96
CA ASN A 151 5.34 -14.76 -9.20
C ASN A 151 6.75 -14.25 -9.54
N VAL A 152 7.37 -13.57 -8.59
CA VAL A 152 8.71 -12.98 -8.73
C VAL A 152 9.73 -13.85 -7.98
N PRO A 153 10.87 -14.22 -8.61
CA PRO A 153 11.91 -14.98 -7.94
C PRO A 153 12.30 -14.36 -6.60
N TRP A 154 12.46 -15.22 -5.59
CA TRP A 154 12.72 -14.88 -4.18
C TRP A 154 11.56 -14.19 -3.44
N LEU A 155 10.92 -13.17 -4.03
CA LEU A 155 9.81 -12.44 -3.41
C LEU A 155 8.53 -13.27 -3.29
N GLY A 156 8.30 -14.20 -4.21
CA GLY A 156 7.04 -14.93 -4.32
C GLY A 156 5.99 -14.09 -5.05
N LYS A 157 4.72 -14.24 -4.66
CA LYS A 157 3.60 -13.52 -5.27
C LYS A 157 3.69 -12.03 -4.97
N VAL A 158 3.64 -11.22 -6.02
CA VAL A 158 3.76 -9.75 -6.01
C VAL A 158 2.59 -9.18 -6.79
N GLY A 159 1.86 -8.23 -6.19
CA GLY A 159 0.87 -7.47 -6.94
C GLY A 159 1.56 -6.53 -7.91
N PHE A 160 1.12 -6.47 -9.17
CA PHE A 160 1.58 -5.48 -10.14
C PHE A 160 0.39 -4.87 -10.85
N ASN A 161 0.27 -3.55 -10.78
CA ASN A 161 -0.89 -2.83 -11.29
C ASN A 161 -0.48 -1.58 -12.08
N VAL A 162 -1.23 -1.29 -13.13
CA VAL A 162 -1.08 -0.10 -13.96
C VAL A 162 -2.43 0.60 -14.05
N TYR A 163 -2.46 1.88 -13.72
CA TYR A 163 -3.68 2.67 -13.60
C TYR A 163 -3.61 3.96 -14.39
N SER A 164 -4.78 4.47 -14.78
CA SER A 164 -4.99 5.88 -15.08
C SER A 164 -5.51 6.60 -13.82
N LEU A 165 -5.03 7.81 -13.57
CA LEU A 165 -5.41 8.66 -12.44
C LEU A 165 -6.50 9.66 -12.84
N TYR A 166 -7.62 9.65 -12.12
CA TYR A 166 -8.65 10.68 -12.20
C TYR A 166 -8.68 11.52 -10.92
N ASP A 167 -8.45 12.82 -11.06
CA ASP A 167 -8.58 13.80 -9.99
C ASP A 167 -10.06 14.21 -9.87
N MET A 168 -10.70 13.83 -8.75
CA MET A 168 -12.13 14.07 -8.55
C MET A 168 -12.43 15.54 -8.25
N ASN A 169 -11.49 16.26 -7.65
CA ASN A 169 -11.63 17.68 -7.38
C ASN A 169 -11.54 18.49 -8.69
N ALA A 170 -10.57 18.16 -9.54
CA ALA A 170 -10.40 18.81 -10.84
C ALA A 170 -11.36 18.28 -11.92
N LYS A 171 -12.00 17.14 -11.68
CA LYS A 171 -12.86 16.41 -12.64
C LYS A 171 -12.15 16.14 -13.97
N ASP A 172 -10.91 15.66 -13.86
CA ASP A 172 -10.02 15.52 -15.02
C ASP A 172 -8.99 14.40 -14.82
N TRP A 173 -8.61 13.75 -15.92
CA TRP A 173 -7.55 12.75 -15.94
C TRP A 173 -6.17 13.40 -15.80
N ASN A 174 -5.29 12.80 -15.00
CA ASN A 174 -3.99 13.38 -14.67
C ASN A 174 -2.85 12.35 -14.65
N GLY A 175 -2.68 11.61 -15.75
CA GLY A 175 -1.56 10.68 -15.92
C GLY A 175 -1.86 9.28 -15.40
N TYR A 176 -0.81 8.55 -15.08
CA TYR A 176 -0.83 7.11 -14.82
C TYR A 176 0.00 6.75 -13.60
N GLN A 177 -0.25 5.57 -13.02
CA GLN A 177 0.55 5.02 -11.93
C GLN A 177 0.85 3.54 -12.17
N VAL A 178 2.09 3.14 -11.89
CA VAL A 178 2.47 1.75 -11.66
C VAL A 178 2.59 1.53 -10.16
N SER A 179 1.93 0.49 -9.65
CA SER A 179 2.04 0.08 -8.25
C SER A 179 2.43 -1.38 -8.14
N THR A 180 3.36 -1.67 -7.22
CA THR A 180 3.72 -3.04 -6.86
C THR A 180 4.02 -3.16 -5.37
N ASN A 181 3.85 -4.36 -4.81
CA ASN A 181 4.06 -4.64 -3.39
C ASN A 181 4.66 -6.03 -3.18
N TRP A 182 5.25 -6.24 -2.01
CA TRP A 182 5.80 -7.54 -1.63
C TRP A 182 5.75 -7.76 -0.13
N PHE A 183 5.70 -9.02 0.26
CA PHE A 183 5.84 -9.48 1.62
C PHE A 183 6.58 -10.81 1.62
N LYS A 184 7.81 -10.80 2.15
CA LYS A 184 8.68 -11.97 2.13
C LYS A 184 9.19 -12.30 3.53
N PRO A 185 8.61 -13.31 4.21
CA PRO A 185 9.27 -13.97 5.32
C PRO A 185 10.60 -14.55 4.83
N PHE A 186 11.70 -14.20 5.48
CA PHE A 186 13.04 -14.66 5.10
C PHE A 186 13.76 -15.42 6.21
N TYR A 187 13.26 -15.36 7.45
CA TYR A 187 13.80 -16.12 8.57
C TYR A 187 12.69 -16.48 9.56
N THR A 188 12.58 -17.74 9.96
CA THR A 188 11.57 -18.20 10.93
C THR A 188 12.27 -18.75 12.17
N PHE A 189 11.86 -18.29 13.34
CA PHE A 189 12.37 -18.72 14.64
C PHE A 189 11.63 -19.99 15.12
N GLU A 190 12.24 -20.73 16.03
CA GLU A 190 11.66 -21.96 16.59
C GLU A 190 10.31 -21.76 17.31
N ASN A 191 10.07 -20.55 17.83
CA ASN A 191 8.82 -20.17 18.49
C ASN A 191 7.70 -19.78 17.51
N GLY A 192 7.92 -19.93 16.19
CA GLY A 192 6.93 -19.60 15.16
C GLY A 192 6.87 -18.12 14.76
N SER A 193 7.58 -17.23 15.46
CA SER A 193 7.78 -15.86 14.98
C SER A 193 8.72 -15.85 13.77
N PHE A 194 8.71 -14.76 12.99
CA PHE A 194 9.55 -14.66 11.79
C PHE A 194 9.95 -13.21 11.48
N LEU A 195 11.04 -13.06 10.72
CA LEU A 195 11.44 -11.80 10.10
C LEU A 195 10.95 -11.75 8.66
N SER A 196 10.49 -10.58 8.24
CA SER A 196 10.04 -10.33 6.87
C SER A 196 10.61 -9.04 6.29
N TYR A 197 10.79 -9.06 4.98
CA TYR A 197 11.01 -7.90 4.15
C TYR A 197 9.70 -7.60 3.42
N GLN A 198 9.14 -6.43 3.66
CA GLN A 198 7.85 -6.01 3.11
C GLN A 198 7.95 -4.60 2.56
N GLY A 199 7.22 -4.29 1.50
CA GLY A 199 7.37 -3.02 0.83
C GLY A 199 6.44 -2.80 -0.34
N TYR A 200 6.55 -1.61 -0.93
CA TYR A 200 5.81 -1.25 -2.13
C TYR A 200 6.54 -0.18 -2.93
N ILE A 201 6.14 -0.04 -4.20
CA ILE A 201 6.47 1.07 -5.07
C ILE A 201 5.17 1.64 -5.60
N ASP A 202 5.01 2.95 -5.53
CA ASP A 202 4.02 3.72 -6.28
C ASP A 202 4.77 4.72 -7.16
N TYR A 203 4.68 4.57 -8.48
CA TYR A 203 5.34 5.46 -9.45
C TYR A 203 4.35 6.06 -10.43
N GLN A 204 4.22 7.39 -10.39
CA GLN A 204 3.33 8.17 -11.24
C GLN A 204 4.09 8.81 -12.40
N PHE A 205 3.47 8.84 -13.57
CA PHE A 205 4.03 9.43 -14.79
C PHE A 205 2.95 9.96 -15.73
N GLY A 206 3.35 10.79 -16.69
CA GLY A 206 2.41 11.43 -17.62
C GLY A 206 1.49 12.46 -16.96
N MET A 207 1.84 12.95 -15.77
CA MET A 207 1.05 13.96 -15.06
C MET A 207 1.13 15.32 -15.76
N LYS A 208 0.03 16.07 -15.74
CA LYS A 208 -0.08 17.41 -16.33
C LYS A 208 0.68 18.41 -15.46
N LYS A 209 1.53 19.24 -16.09
CA LYS A 209 2.20 20.37 -15.42
C LYS A 209 1.27 21.59 -15.37
N LYS A 210 0.22 21.51 -14.56
CA LYS A 210 -0.84 22.55 -14.48
C LYS A 210 -0.31 23.88 -13.94
N VAL A 211 0.57 23.83 -12.93
CA VAL A 211 1.13 25.03 -12.29
C VAL A 211 2.66 24.96 -12.31
N ALA A 212 3.28 25.98 -12.93
CA ALA A 212 4.74 26.11 -12.98
C ALA A 212 5.31 26.25 -11.57
N GLY A 213 6.34 25.47 -11.25
CA GLY A 213 6.95 25.48 -9.91
C GLY A 213 6.24 24.64 -8.85
N LEU A 214 5.04 24.10 -9.14
CA LEU A 214 4.34 23.14 -8.27
C LEU A 214 4.39 21.73 -8.84
N ASN A 215 4.12 21.55 -10.13
CA ASN A 215 3.93 20.22 -10.70
C ASN A 215 5.13 19.74 -11.54
N THR A 216 5.37 18.43 -11.49
CA THR A 216 6.23 17.68 -12.40
C THR A 216 5.41 16.61 -13.13
N SER A 217 5.99 16.03 -14.19
CA SER A 217 5.32 15.03 -15.02
C SER A 217 5.46 13.59 -14.51
N ASN A 218 6.37 13.34 -13.55
CA ASN A 218 6.57 12.03 -12.95
C ASN A 218 7.15 12.15 -11.54
N GLY A 219 6.94 11.11 -10.73
CA GLY A 219 7.42 11.03 -9.36
C GLY A 219 6.90 9.76 -8.70
N GLY A 220 7.36 9.44 -7.50
CA GLY A 220 6.95 8.23 -6.82
C GLY A 220 7.57 8.07 -5.45
N ALA A 221 7.17 6.98 -4.80
CA ALA A 221 7.71 6.56 -3.52
C ALA A 221 7.97 5.05 -3.55
N MET A 222 8.99 4.64 -2.81
CA MET A 222 9.30 3.23 -2.54
C MET A 222 9.49 3.04 -1.04
N PHE A 223 8.69 2.16 -0.46
CA PHE A 223 8.79 1.76 0.94
C PHE A 223 9.51 0.41 1.07
N ASN A 224 10.44 0.34 2.02
CA ASN A 224 11.24 -0.83 2.34
C ASN A 224 11.19 -1.07 3.84
N GLY A 225 10.55 -2.15 4.26
CA GLY A 225 10.29 -2.49 5.65
C GLY A 225 10.97 -3.78 6.08
N LEU A 226 11.57 -3.78 7.26
CA LEU A 226 12.02 -4.97 7.97
C LEU A 226 11.21 -5.13 9.25
N TYR A 227 10.53 -6.27 9.36
CA TYR A 227 9.55 -6.50 10.42
C TYR A 227 9.80 -7.83 11.10
N TRP A 228 9.73 -7.83 12.42
CA TRP A 228 9.49 -9.03 13.21
C TRP A 228 7.99 -9.23 13.39
N HIS A 229 7.53 -10.47 13.19
CA HIS A 229 6.13 -10.88 13.32
C HIS A 229 6.01 -12.06 14.28
N SER A 230 5.03 -12.00 15.18
CA SER A 230 4.51 -13.13 15.96
C SER A 230 3.06 -13.42 15.57
N GLU A 231 2.35 -14.31 16.25
CA GLU A 231 0.92 -14.55 15.97
C GLU A 231 0.08 -13.27 16.10
N ARG A 232 0.30 -12.49 17.18
CA ARG A 232 -0.56 -11.33 17.53
C ARG A 232 0.09 -9.98 17.36
N PHE A 233 1.40 -9.92 17.24
CA PHE A 233 2.14 -8.66 17.19
C PHE A 233 3.08 -8.59 16.00
N ALA A 234 3.37 -7.38 15.54
CA ALA A 234 4.53 -7.10 14.71
C ALA A 234 5.24 -5.83 15.18
N VAL A 235 6.56 -5.79 14.98
CA VAL A 235 7.39 -4.60 15.23
C VAL A 235 8.23 -4.38 13.99
N GLY A 236 8.20 -3.16 13.47
CA GLY A 236 8.79 -2.85 12.18
C GLY A 236 9.59 -1.57 12.16
N TYR A 237 10.61 -1.57 11.30
CA TYR A 237 11.32 -0.38 10.86
C TYR A 237 11.23 -0.28 9.34
N GLY A 238 10.93 0.91 8.85
CA GLY A 238 10.73 1.18 7.44
C GLY A 238 11.52 2.38 6.94
N LEU A 239 12.02 2.28 5.72
CA LEU A 239 12.60 3.38 4.96
C LEU A 239 11.73 3.66 3.74
N LYS A 240 11.30 4.91 3.58
CA LYS A 240 10.57 5.34 2.38
C LYS A 240 11.40 6.35 1.61
N ALA A 241 11.78 5.97 0.40
CA ALA A 241 12.43 6.87 -0.55
C ALA A 241 11.38 7.56 -1.41
N TYR A 242 11.55 8.85 -1.65
CA TYR A 242 10.65 9.67 -2.45
C TYR A 242 11.41 10.39 -3.54
N LYS A 243 10.74 10.55 -4.68
CA LYS A 243 11.16 11.45 -5.76
C LYS A 243 9.93 12.16 -6.27
N ASP A 244 9.87 13.47 -6.11
CA ASP A 244 8.76 14.32 -6.56
C ASP A 244 7.38 13.70 -6.26
N VAL A 245 7.18 13.24 -5.02
CA VAL A 245 6.00 12.44 -4.66
C VAL A 245 4.70 13.17 -5.01
N TYR A 246 3.72 12.42 -5.50
CA TYR A 246 2.44 12.94 -6.01
C TYR A 246 2.55 13.92 -7.19
N GLY A 247 3.69 13.90 -7.91
CA GLY A 247 3.93 14.82 -9.00
C GLY A 247 4.20 16.25 -8.56
N LEU A 248 4.61 16.43 -7.31
CA LEU A 248 4.96 17.72 -6.74
C LEU A 248 6.46 17.97 -6.93
N LYS A 249 6.81 19.10 -7.53
CA LYS A 249 8.18 19.49 -7.82
C LYS A 249 8.95 19.72 -6.53
N ASP A 250 10.09 19.03 -6.39
CA ASP A 250 10.96 19.20 -5.22
C ASP A 250 11.59 20.61 -5.16
N GLY A 251 11.64 21.16 -3.95
CA GLY A 251 12.05 22.53 -3.69
C GLY A 251 11.11 23.59 -4.31
N GLY A 252 9.96 23.17 -4.83
CA GLY A 252 8.94 24.03 -5.41
C GLY A 252 7.98 24.59 -4.37
N ILE A 253 6.79 24.97 -4.84
CA ILE A 253 5.72 25.53 -4.00
C ILE A 253 5.29 24.55 -2.90
N ALA A 254 5.32 23.24 -3.17
CA ALA A 254 4.99 22.20 -2.21
C ALA A 254 6.09 21.91 -1.17
N GLY A 255 7.22 22.62 -1.21
CA GLY A 255 8.36 22.39 -0.33
C GLY A 255 9.19 21.17 -0.77
N LYS A 256 9.54 20.31 0.19
CA LYS A 256 10.33 19.10 -0.04
C LYS A 256 9.40 17.96 -0.44
N THR A 257 9.73 17.30 -1.54
CA THR A 257 8.95 16.20 -2.12
C THR A 257 9.84 15.03 -2.57
N SER A 258 11.17 15.21 -2.52
CA SER A 258 12.18 14.17 -2.71
C SER A 258 13.03 13.98 -1.45
N GLY A 259 13.45 12.74 -1.19
CA GLY A 259 14.29 12.41 -0.03
C GLY A 259 13.97 11.06 0.58
N VAL A 260 14.30 10.90 1.87
CA VAL A 260 14.07 9.65 2.62
C VAL A 260 13.36 9.97 3.94
N ALA A 261 12.31 9.22 4.24
CA ALA A 261 11.66 9.17 5.53
C ALA A 261 11.89 7.82 6.22
N GLN A 262 11.73 7.80 7.53
CA GLN A 262 11.80 6.58 8.33
C GLN A 262 10.47 6.36 9.04
N TYR A 263 10.11 5.11 9.27
CA TYR A 263 8.89 4.71 9.95
C TYR A 263 9.23 3.66 11.00
N VAL A 264 8.60 3.77 12.17
CA VAL A 264 8.60 2.74 13.21
C VAL A 264 7.17 2.35 13.48
N SER A 265 6.92 1.04 13.61
CA SER A 265 5.58 0.49 13.75
C SER A 265 5.48 -0.52 14.87
N LEU A 266 4.41 -0.45 15.65
CA LEU A 266 3.95 -1.50 16.55
C LEU A 266 2.54 -1.92 16.15
N SER A 267 2.37 -3.20 15.83
CA SER A 267 1.12 -3.72 15.26
C SER A 267 0.47 -4.75 16.17
N TYR A 268 -0.87 -4.75 16.22
CA TYR A 268 -1.69 -5.79 16.81
C TYR A 268 -2.64 -6.40 15.78
N LYS A 269 -2.65 -7.74 15.67
CA LYS A 269 -3.37 -8.51 14.65
C LYS A 269 -4.58 -9.23 15.24
N PHE A 270 -5.74 -9.06 14.60
CA PHE A 270 -7.03 -9.61 15.02
C PHE A 270 -7.27 -11.02 14.45
#